data_AF-A0A117V3C3-F1
#
_entry.id   AF-A0A117V3C3-F1
#
_cell.length_a   1.000
_cell.length_b   1.000
_cell.length_c   1.000
_cell.angle_alpha   90.00
_cell.angle_beta   90.00
_cell.angle_gamma   90.00
#
_symmetry.space_group_name_H-M   'P 1'
#
loop_
_entity.id
_entity.type
_entity.pdbx_description
1 polymer ?
#
loop_
_entity_poly.entity_id
_entity_poly.type
_entity_poly.pdbx_seq_one_letter_code
_entity_poly.pdbx_strand_id
1 'polypeptide(L)'
;MNEADPATDTAAPGARAGVSAGAVLARVGIGLVVVVAIIATGLEIYHNQRDKAGMPVVMASVPAPRETPAPTVEDVVTRLEKAVQAEPGDADAWRNLGWSYFQRGQFAQSADALRHAADIDPTNARTLSFLGEAVLQAHKGQLRMPWEARAAFDEALKLDPHDARARYYRAFGWDLAGQHRRAINGWLALLADTPPDAPYAGDIRAVIRAVGARHHIKVEKRLAEVQFVPPGSKAASTKSASGGKTPATLPGPAGDLMRAVEGVPRPVRSGAPKGE
;
A
#
# COMPACT_ATOMS: atom_id res chain seq x y z
N MET A 1 -74.10 -32.69 -40.05
CA MET A 1 -73.17 -31.56 -40.30
C MET A 1 -71.99 -31.68 -39.33
N ASN A 2 -70.78 -31.75 -39.90
CA ASN A 2 -69.42 -31.48 -39.40
C ASN A 2 -68.87 -32.09 -38.10
N GLU A 3 -67.94 -33.04 -38.30
CA GLU A 3 -66.46 -32.92 -38.08
C GLU A 3 -65.92 -32.16 -36.85
N ALA A 4 -65.21 -32.88 -35.97
CA ALA A 4 -63.73 -32.88 -35.82
C ALA A 4 -63.26 -33.25 -34.39
N ASP A 5 -62.73 -34.48 -34.25
CA ASP A 5 -61.54 -34.99 -33.54
C ASP A 5 -61.16 -34.67 -32.05
N PRO A 6 -60.38 -35.57 -31.38
CA PRO A 6 -60.62 -35.97 -29.98
C PRO A 6 -59.38 -35.94 -29.04
N ALA A 7 -59.61 -36.44 -27.82
CA ALA A 7 -58.66 -36.90 -26.78
C ALA A 7 -58.01 -35.80 -25.90
N THR A 8 -57.82 -35.91 -24.58
CA THR A 8 -58.08 -36.95 -23.55
C THR A 8 -57.80 -36.27 -22.20
N ASP A 9 -58.64 -36.47 -21.19
CA ASP A 9 -58.32 -36.15 -19.79
C ASP A 9 -59.05 -37.12 -18.87
N THR A 10 -58.32 -37.86 -18.03
CA THR A 10 -58.52 -37.88 -16.56
C THR A 10 -57.71 -39.00 -15.87
N ALA A 11 -57.04 -38.56 -14.80
CA ALA A 11 -56.18 -39.27 -13.86
C ALA A 11 -56.97 -40.16 -12.85
N ALA A 12 -56.46 -41.35 -12.47
CA ALA A 12 -55.80 -41.70 -11.17
C ALA A 12 -56.72 -42.45 -10.16
N PRO A 13 -56.26 -42.92 -8.96
CA PRO A 13 -55.17 -43.88 -8.65
C PRO A 13 -55.50 -44.94 -7.53
N GLY A 14 -54.54 -45.83 -7.24
CA GLY A 14 -54.37 -46.59 -5.96
C GLY A 14 -54.41 -48.14 -6.12
N ALA A 15 -53.62 -49.00 -5.46
CA ALA A 15 -52.55 -48.88 -4.46
C ALA A 15 -51.74 -50.21 -4.35
N ARG A 16 -50.42 -50.06 -4.10
CA ARG A 16 -49.44 -50.88 -3.32
C ARG A 16 -49.24 -52.39 -3.56
N ALA A 17 -47.96 -52.72 -3.81
CA ALA A 17 -47.36 -54.06 -3.80
C ALA A 17 -46.42 -54.25 -2.58
N GLY A 18 -46.29 -55.49 -2.11
CA GLY A 18 -45.24 -55.93 -1.18
C GLY A 18 -44.64 -57.25 -1.66
N VAL A 19 -43.30 -57.38 -1.63
CA VAL A 19 -42.56 -58.63 -1.81
C VAL A 19 -41.44 -58.70 -0.76
N SER A 20 -41.23 -59.92 -0.25
CA SER A 20 -40.58 -60.33 0.99
C SER A 20 -39.04 -60.35 1.02
N ALA A 21 -38.49 -60.20 2.23
CA ALA A 21 -37.08 -60.02 2.61
C ALA A 21 -36.09 -61.20 2.38
N GLY A 22 -36.54 -62.37 1.90
CA GLY A 22 -35.66 -63.55 1.73
C GLY A 22 -34.70 -63.49 0.54
N ALA A 23 -35.01 -62.70 -0.50
CA ALA A 23 -34.21 -62.64 -1.74
C ALA A 23 -33.05 -61.63 -1.72
N VAL A 24 -33.01 -60.75 -0.70
CA VAL A 24 -32.00 -59.67 -0.62
C VAL A 24 -30.70 -60.16 0.02
N LEU A 25 -30.76 -61.11 0.94
CA LEU A 25 -29.58 -61.57 1.70
C LEU A 25 -28.62 -62.46 0.87
N ALA A 26 -29.11 -63.21 -0.12
CA ALA A 26 -28.26 -64.06 -0.97
C ALA A 26 -27.41 -63.25 -1.99
N ARG A 27 -27.85 -62.06 -2.39
CA ARG A 27 -27.11 -61.20 -3.36
C ARG A 27 -26.00 -60.36 -2.71
N VAL A 28 -26.11 -60.08 -1.40
CA VAL A 28 -25.11 -59.33 -0.64
C VAL A 28 -23.89 -60.19 -0.31
N GLY A 29 -24.09 -61.49 -0.03
CA GLY A 29 -23.00 -62.42 0.28
C GLY A 29 -22.06 -62.72 -0.90
N ILE A 30 -22.59 -62.89 -2.12
CA ILE A 30 -21.78 -63.16 -3.32
C ILE A 30 -21.02 -61.90 -3.79
N GLY A 31 -21.63 -60.71 -3.61
CA GLY A 31 -20.97 -59.44 -3.93
C GLY A 31 -19.72 -59.18 -3.07
N LEU A 32 -19.74 -59.57 -1.80
CA LEU A 32 -18.61 -59.35 -0.89
C LEU A 32 -17.40 -60.23 -1.23
N VAL A 33 -17.63 -61.49 -1.65
CA VAL A 33 -16.54 -62.42 -2.02
C VAL A 33 -15.83 -61.98 -3.31
N VAL A 34 -16.57 -61.45 -4.29
CA VAL A 34 -15.99 -60.93 -5.54
C VAL A 34 -15.17 -59.67 -5.28
N VAL A 35 -15.60 -58.79 -4.39
CA VAL A 35 -14.85 -57.58 -4.04
C VAL A 35 -13.56 -57.92 -3.27
N VAL A 36 -13.61 -58.88 -2.33
CA VAL A 36 -12.41 -59.33 -1.61
C VAL A 36 -11.41 -60.02 -2.56
N ALA A 37 -11.90 -60.81 -3.54
CA ALA A 37 -11.04 -61.43 -4.54
C ALA A 37 -10.37 -60.37 -5.44
N ILE A 38 -11.10 -59.36 -5.92
CA ILE A 38 -10.53 -58.28 -6.75
C ILE A 38 -9.50 -57.45 -5.96
N ILE A 39 -9.76 -57.19 -4.67
CA ILE A 39 -8.81 -56.47 -3.81
C ILE A 39 -7.56 -57.33 -3.55
N ALA A 40 -7.70 -58.63 -3.31
CA ALA A 40 -6.58 -59.54 -3.10
C ALA A 40 -5.71 -59.68 -4.35
N THR A 41 -6.31 -59.89 -5.53
CA THR A 41 -5.57 -59.95 -6.80
C THR A 41 -4.95 -58.59 -7.15
N GLY A 42 -5.63 -57.49 -6.85
CA GLY A 42 -5.11 -56.14 -7.02
C GLY A 42 -3.90 -55.86 -6.12
N LEU A 43 -3.93 -56.35 -4.87
CA LEU A 43 -2.82 -56.20 -3.93
C LEU A 43 -1.62 -57.08 -4.31
N GLU A 44 -1.86 -58.26 -4.87
CA GLU A 44 -0.81 -59.17 -5.36
C GLU A 44 -0.12 -58.61 -6.62
N ILE A 45 -0.87 -57.99 -7.53
CA ILE A 45 -0.33 -57.26 -8.70
C ILE A 45 0.45 -56.01 -8.24
N TYR A 46 -0.02 -55.31 -7.20
CA TYR A 46 0.63 -54.12 -6.66
C TYR A 46 1.98 -54.45 -5.98
N HIS A 47 2.06 -55.55 -5.23
CA HIS A 47 3.30 -55.95 -4.56
C HIS A 47 4.32 -56.57 -5.54
N ASN A 48 3.88 -57.37 -6.50
CA ASN A 48 4.78 -58.06 -7.45
C ASN A 48 5.39 -57.14 -8.52
N GLN A 49 4.80 -55.97 -8.80
CA GLN A 49 5.40 -54.98 -9.71
C GLN A 49 6.50 -54.13 -9.07
N ARG A 50 6.57 -54.09 -7.73
CA ARG A 50 7.56 -53.28 -7.01
C ARG A 50 8.98 -53.81 -7.13
N ASP A 51 9.13 -55.11 -7.37
CA ASP A 51 10.43 -55.78 -7.38
C ASP A 51 11.01 -55.98 -8.79
N LYS A 52 10.27 -55.64 -9.87
CA LYS A 52 10.69 -55.89 -11.27
C LYS A 52 10.85 -54.66 -12.16
N ALA A 53 10.71 -53.45 -11.64
CA ALA A 53 10.96 -52.23 -12.42
C ALA A 53 12.26 -51.54 -11.98
N GLY A 54 13.40 -52.17 -12.30
CA GLY A 54 14.72 -51.52 -12.29
C GLY A 54 14.87 -50.52 -13.43
N MET A 55 13.93 -49.57 -13.57
CA MET A 55 14.05 -48.45 -14.49
C MET A 55 14.61 -47.26 -13.73
N PRO A 56 15.66 -46.55 -14.23
CA PRO A 56 16.11 -45.34 -13.59
C PRO A 56 14.96 -44.33 -13.63
N VAL A 57 14.48 -43.93 -12.45
CA VAL A 57 13.56 -42.81 -12.33
C VAL A 57 14.37 -41.57 -12.73
N VAL A 58 14.32 -41.20 -14.00
CA VAL A 58 14.69 -39.86 -14.41
C VAL A 58 13.60 -38.98 -13.83
N MET A 59 13.81 -38.51 -12.60
CA MET A 59 13.06 -37.39 -12.03
C MET A 59 13.30 -36.24 -13.01
N ALA A 60 12.41 -36.06 -13.98
CA ALA A 60 12.27 -34.77 -14.62
C ALA A 60 11.91 -33.83 -13.46
N SER A 61 12.92 -33.11 -12.97
CA SER A 61 12.72 -32.06 -11.99
C SER A 61 11.64 -31.16 -12.59
N VAL A 62 10.45 -31.17 -11.99
CA VAL A 62 9.51 -30.07 -12.20
C VAL A 62 10.34 -28.85 -11.83
N PRO A 63 10.67 -27.96 -12.78
CA PRO A 63 11.44 -26.78 -12.42
C PRO A 63 10.65 -26.09 -11.32
N ALA A 64 11.30 -25.83 -10.19
CA ALA A 64 10.71 -25.06 -9.11
C ALA A 64 9.98 -23.86 -9.73
N PRO A 65 8.78 -23.46 -9.24
CA PRO A 65 8.11 -22.26 -9.73
C PRO A 65 9.17 -21.17 -9.83
N ARG A 66 9.45 -20.70 -11.04
CA ARG A 66 10.45 -19.65 -11.22
C ARG A 66 9.95 -18.52 -10.35
N GLU A 67 10.65 -18.24 -9.26
CA GLU A 67 10.47 -17.03 -8.50
C GLU A 67 10.71 -15.93 -9.52
N THR A 68 9.63 -15.41 -10.10
CA THR A 68 9.74 -14.20 -10.90
C THR A 68 10.22 -13.18 -9.90
N PRO A 69 11.41 -12.58 -10.10
CA PRO A 69 11.86 -11.53 -9.21
C PRO A 69 10.72 -10.52 -9.10
N ALA A 70 10.43 -10.06 -7.88
CA ALA A 70 9.47 -8.98 -7.71
C ALA A 70 9.82 -7.88 -8.73
N PRO A 71 8.83 -7.35 -9.47
CA PRO A 71 9.09 -6.41 -10.55
C PRO A 71 9.97 -5.28 -10.03
N THR A 72 11.04 -4.97 -10.76
CA THR A 72 11.93 -3.88 -10.37
C THR A 72 11.16 -2.55 -10.41
N VAL A 73 11.67 -1.54 -9.71
CA VAL A 73 11.06 -0.20 -9.76
C VAL A 73 11.04 0.33 -11.19
N GLU A 74 12.07 0.01 -11.99
CA GLU A 74 12.15 0.26 -13.42
C GLU A 74 11.03 -0.44 -14.21
N ASP A 75 10.77 -1.73 -13.95
CA ASP A 75 9.69 -2.47 -14.62
C ASP A 75 8.31 -1.87 -14.31
N VAL A 76 8.11 -1.38 -13.08
CA VAL A 76 6.88 -0.71 -12.68
C VAL A 76 6.69 0.61 -13.43
N VAL A 77 7.75 1.43 -13.50
CA VAL A 77 7.71 2.69 -14.25
C VAL A 77 7.41 2.44 -15.73
N THR A 78 8.12 1.52 -16.39
CA THR A 78 7.88 1.21 -17.81
C THR A 78 6.47 0.69 -18.06
N ARG A 79 5.88 -0.08 -17.14
CA ARG A 79 4.49 -0.52 -17.26
C ARG A 79 3.52 0.65 -17.14
N LEU A 80 3.76 1.56 -16.19
CA LEU A 80 2.92 2.74 -15.99
C LEU A 80 3.04 3.71 -17.18
N GLU A 81 4.23 3.89 -17.75
CA GLU A 81 4.44 4.67 -18.98
C GLU A 81 3.61 4.12 -20.15
N LYS A 82 3.56 2.78 -20.31
CA LYS A 82 2.70 2.15 -21.33
C LYS A 82 1.21 2.31 -21.01
N ALA A 83 0.84 2.25 -19.73
CA ALA A 83 -0.55 2.41 -19.30
C ALA A 83 -1.08 3.81 -19.64
N VAL A 84 -0.32 4.86 -19.32
CA VAL A 84 -0.73 6.24 -19.63
C VAL A 84 -0.72 6.56 -21.13
N GLN A 85 0.04 5.82 -21.94
CA GLN A 85 -0.04 5.92 -23.39
C GLN A 85 -1.29 5.24 -23.96
N ALA A 86 -1.68 4.10 -23.40
CA ALA A 86 -2.87 3.36 -23.82
C ALA A 86 -4.16 4.10 -23.41
N GLU A 87 -4.18 4.66 -22.20
CA GLU A 87 -5.32 5.38 -21.64
C GLU A 87 -4.89 6.74 -21.07
N PRO A 88 -4.72 7.78 -21.92
CA PRO A 88 -4.24 9.10 -21.47
C PRO A 88 -5.19 9.82 -20.52
N GLY A 89 -6.45 9.40 -20.43
CA GLY A 89 -7.47 9.96 -19.54
C GLY A 89 -7.55 9.29 -18.17
N ASP A 90 -6.70 8.32 -17.86
CA ASP A 90 -6.69 7.66 -16.54
C ASP A 90 -5.84 8.46 -15.53
N ALA A 91 -6.51 9.25 -14.69
CA ALA A 91 -5.86 10.03 -13.64
C ALA A 91 -5.09 9.16 -12.62
N ASP A 92 -5.54 7.93 -12.35
CA ASP A 92 -4.88 7.02 -11.42
C ASP A 92 -3.59 6.45 -12.00
N ALA A 93 -3.57 6.10 -13.29
CA ALA A 93 -2.35 5.71 -13.98
C ALA A 93 -1.30 6.82 -13.94
N TRP A 94 -1.69 8.06 -14.25
CA TRP A 94 -0.81 9.22 -14.17
C TRP A 94 -0.31 9.51 -12.75
N ARG A 95 -1.20 9.40 -11.73
CA ARG A 95 -0.82 9.52 -10.31
C ARG A 95 0.24 8.50 -9.93
N ASN A 96 0.02 7.24 -10.28
CA ASN A 96 0.92 6.13 -9.93
C ASN A 96 2.27 6.27 -10.64
N LEU A 97 2.27 6.73 -11.89
CA LEU A 97 3.49 7.05 -12.63
C LEU A 97 4.26 8.18 -11.94
N GLY A 98 3.56 9.27 -11.61
CA GLY A 98 4.13 10.42 -10.91
C GLY A 98 4.73 10.05 -9.55
N TRP A 99 4.06 9.20 -8.77
CA TRP A 99 4.61 8.69 -7.52
C TRP A 99 5.83 7.80 -7.76
N SER A 100 5.79 6.92 -8.76
CA SER A 100 6.92 6.04 -9.07
C SER A 100 8.17 6.85 -9.44
N TYR A 101 8.03 7.92 -10.23
CA TYR A 101 9.12 8.87 -10.49
C TYR A 101 9.57 9.59 -9.21
N PHE A 102 8.63 10.00 -8.35
CA PHE A 102 8.96 10.66 -7.09
C PHE A 102 9.87 9.80 -6.20
N GLN A 103 9.53 8.52 -6.03
CA GLN A 103 10.30 7.57 -5.22
C GLN A 103 11.72 7.32 -5.76
N ARG A 104 11.94 7.55 -7.06
CA ARG A 104 13.24 7.44 -7.73
C ARG A 104 14.04 8.75 -7.71
N GLY A 105 13.51 9.81 -7.10
CA GLY A 105 14.11 11.14 -7.14
C GLY A 105 14.03 11.84 -8.50
N GLN A 106 13.22 11.32 -9.42
CA GLN A 106 12.98 11.87 -10.76
C GLN A 106 11.90 12.96 -10.68
N PHE A 107 12.19 14.03 -9.95
CA PHE A 107 11.19 15.02 -9.54
C PHE A 107 10.57 15.81 -10.70
N ALA A 108 11.34 16.08 -11.76
CA ALA A 108 10.80 16.75 -12.95
C ALA A 108 9.75 15.87 -13.66
N GLN A 109 10.09 14.61 -13.95
CA GLN A 109 9.14 13.67 -14.56
C GLN A 109 7.94 13.38 -13.63
N SER A 110 8.17 13.36 -12.32
CA SER A 110 7.11 13.27 -11.32
C SER A 110 6.14 14.44 -11.40
N ALA A 111 6.65 15.67 -11.45
CA ALA A 111 5.82 16.87 -11.57
C ALA A 111 5.00 16.85 -12.86
N ASP A 112 5.57 16.43 -13.98
CA ASP A 112 4.85 16.34 -15.26
C ASP A 112 3.71 15.31 -15.21
N ALA A 113 3.97 14.11 -14.71
CA ALA A 113 2.93 13.08 -14.59
C ALA A 113 1.84 13.46 -13.58
N LEU A 114 2.20 14.06 -12.44
CA LEU A 114 1.23 14.54 -11.44
C LEU A 114 0.41 15.73 -11.95
N ARG A 115 0.98 16.57 -12.83
CA ARG A 115 0.25 17.66 -13.49
C ARG A 115 -0.82 17.10 -14.42
N HIS A 116 -0.48 16.12 -15.25
CA HIS A 116 -1.48 15.41 -16.06
C HIS A 116 -2.58 14.78 -15.21
N ALA A 117 -2.22 14.12 -14.09
CA ALA A 117 -3.22 13.55 -13.18
C ALA A 117 -4.15 14.64 -12.60
N ALA A 118 -3.61 15.81 -12.24
CA ALA A 118 -4.39 16.93 -11.70
C ALA A 118 -5.25 17.64 -12.76
N ASP A 119 -4.81 17.66 -14.02
CA ASP A 119 -5.61 18.21 -15.14
C ASP A 119 -6.84 17.33 -15.41
N ILE A 120 -6.73 16.01 -15.23
CA ILE A 120 -7.82 15.05 -15.40
C ILE A 120 -8.74 15.02 -14.17
N ASP A 121 -8.17 14.95 -12.97
CA ASP A 121 -8.89 14.96 -11.68
C ASP A 121 -8.35 16.09 -10.77
N PRO A 122 -8.92 17.30 -10.88
CA PRO A 122 -8.48 18.45 -10.10
C PRO A 122 -8.96 18.41 -8.66
N THR A 123 -9.78 17.42 -8.28
CA THR A 123 -10.40 17.34 -6.95
C THR A 123 -9.64 16.47 -5.97
N ASN A 124 -8.52 15.89 -6.40
CA ASN A 124 -7.68 15.06 -5.55
C ASN A 124 -6.61 15.88 -4.82
N ALA A 125 -6.88 16.23 -3.57
CA ALA A 125 -5.95 16.96 -2.70
C ALA A 125 -4.56 16.30 -2.61
N ARG A 126 -4.52 14.95 -2.57
CA ARG A 126 -3.27 14.20 -2.48
C ARG A 126 -2.43 14.33 -3.75
N THR A 127 -3.03 14.25 -4.95
CA THR A 127 -2.32 14.51 -6.21
C THR A 127 -1.68 15.90 -6.18
N LEU A 128 -2.46 16.92 -5.81
CA LEU A 128 -2.00 18.31 -5.77
C LEU A 128 -0.88 18.52 -4.74
N SER A 129 -0.97 17.91 -3.56
CA SER A 129 0.08 18.02 -2.55
C SER A 129 1.37 17.32 -3.01
N PHE A 130 1.28 16.16 -3.66
CA PHE A 130 2.45 15.52 -4.28
C PHE A 130 3.02 16.35 -5.44
N LEU A 131 2.17 16.96 -6.28
CA LEU A 131 2.61 17.83 -7.37
C LEU A 131 3.43 19.00 -6.83
N GLY A 132 2.91 19.68 -5.80
CA GLY A 132 3.62 20.81 -5.19
C GLY A 132 4.98 20.43 -4.63
N GLU A 133 5.09 19.24 -4.04
CA GLU A 133 6.35 18.70 -3.56
C GLU A 133 7.30 18.34 -4.71
N ALA A 134 6.82 17.64 -5.73
CA ALA A 134 7.63 17.28 -6.90
C ALA A 134 8.20 18.52 -7.60
N VAL A 135 7.38 19.57 -7.80
CA VAL A 135 7.83 20.86 -8.35
C VAL A 135 8.91 21.47 -7.46
N LEU A 136 8.67 21.56 -6.15
CA LEU A 136 9.66 22.14 -5.23
C LEU A 136 11.00 21.39 -5.27
N GLN A 137 10.98 20.05 -5.34
CA GLN A 137 12.18 19.21 -5.40
C GLN A 137 12.89 19.31 -6.76
N ALA A 138 12.15 19.48 -7.87
CA ALA A 138 12.72 19.73 -9.20
C ALA A 138 13.44 21.09 -9.28
N HIS A 139 13.04 22.06 -8.44
CA HIS A 139 13.62 23.39 -8.34
C HIS A 139 14.61 23.55 -7.17
N LYS A 140 15.23 22.46 -6.70
CA LYS A 140 16.22 22.50 -5.60
C LYS A 140 17.29 23.56 -5.82
N GLY A 141 17.64 24.27 -4.74
CA GLY A 141 18.64 25.35 -4.73
C GLY A 141 18.06 26.75 -4.85
N GLN A 142 16.75 26.90 -5.11
CA GLN A 142 16.09 28.21 -5.09
C GLN A 142 15.79 28.66 -3.66
N LEU A 143 16.06 29.93 -3.36
CA LEU A 143 15.77 30.55 -2.06
C LEU A 143 14.27 30.86 -1.85
N ARG A 144 13.41 30.49 -2.81
CA ARG A 144 11.99 30.79 -2.82
C ARG A 144 11.20 29.59 -3.29
N MET A 145 10.00 29.41 -2.75
CA MET A 145 9.06 28.41 -3.21
C MET A 145 8.58 28.77 -4.63
N PRO A 146 8.65 27.84 -5.61
CA PRO A 146 8.06 28.05 -6.93
C PRO A 146 6.57 28.40 -6.82
N TRP A 147 6.10 29.29 -7.70
CA TRP A 147 4.69 29.72 -7.69
C TRP A 147 3.75 28.53 -7.89
N GLU A 148 4.12 27.60 -8.78
CA GLU A 148 3.34 26.40 -9.09
C GLU A 148 3.25 25.47 -7.87
N ALA A 149 4.38 25.26 -7.18
CA ALA A 149 4.39 24.46 -5.95
C ALA A 149 3.45 25.04 -4.89
N ARG A 150 3.52 26.36 -4.68
CA ARG A 150 2.64 27.06 -3.75
C ARG A 150 1.17 26.93 -4.15
N ALA A 151 0.85 27.15 -5.43
CA ALA A 151 -0.52 27.03 -5.92
C ALA A 151 -1.07 25.62 -5.69
N ALA A 152 -0.29 24.58 -5.97
CA ALA A 152 -0.70 23.21 -5.76
C ALA A 152 -0.97 22.89 -4.27
N PHE A 153 -0.14 23.37 -3.35
CA PHE A 153 -0.41 23.23 -1.91
C PHE A 153 -1.64 24.04 -1.45
N ASP A 154 -1.82 25.26 -1.95
CA ASP A 154 -2.96 26.10 -1.61
C ASP A 154 -4.28 25.47 -2.11
N GLU A 155 -4.31 24.88 -3.31
CA GLU A 155 -5.46 24.12 -3.82
C GLU A 155 -5.71 22.82 -3.04
N ALA A 156 -4.64 22.07 -2.72
CA ALA A 156 -4.76 20.88 -1.88
C ALA A 156 -5.43 21.19 -0.53
N LEU A 157 -5.07 22.32 0.10
CA LEU A 157 -5.65 22.76 1.37
C LEU A 157 -7.07 23.31 1.27
N LYS A 158 -7.50 23.75 0.08
CA LYS A 158 -8.92 24.10 -0.15
C LYS A 158 -9.79 22.84 -0.19
N LEU A 159 -9.26 21.76 -0.77
CA LEU A 159 -9.95 20.47 -0.89
C LEU A 159 -9.90 19.66 0.41
N ASP A 160 -8.72 19.60 1.03
CA ASP A 160 -8.48 18.96 2.32
C ASP A 160 -7.64 19.86 3.24
N PRO A 161 -8.28 20.61 4.15
CA PRO A 161 -7.58 21.45 5.13
C PRO A 161 -6.65 20.67 6.08
N HIS A 162 -6.79 19.34 6.16
CA HIS A 162 -5.99 18.47 7.02
C HIS A 162 -4.87 17.72 6.27
N ASP A 163 -4.68 17.95 4.96
CA ASP A 163 -3.57 17.34 4.21
C ASP A 163 -2.23 17.72 4.85
N ALA A 164 -1.59 16.74 5.49
CA ALA A 164 -0.39 16.95 6.28
C ALA A 164 0.80 17.44 5.42
N ARG A 165 0.89 17.02 4.16
CA ARG A 165 1.94 17.45 3.22
C ARG A 165 1.80 18.93 2.91
N ALA A 166 0.61 19.34 2.48
CA ALA A 166 0.34 20.71 2.09
C ALA A 166 0.46 21.66 3.29
N ARG A 167 0.02 21.24 4.49
CA ARG A 167 0.23 22.00 5.74
C ARG A 167 1.71 22.18 6.06
N TYR A 168 2.50 21.10 5.96
CA TYR A 168 3.94 21.15 6.20
C TYR A 168 4.62 22.11 5.24
N TYR A 169 4.34 21.98 3.94
CA TYR A 169 5.00 22.77 2.91
C TYR A 169 4.52 24.22 2.89
N ARG A 170 3.28 24.52 3.25
CA ARG A 170 2.83 25.91 3.44
C ARG A 170 3.64 26.62 4.53
N ALA A 171 3.88 25.94 5.65
CA ALA A 171 4.74 26.47 6.71
C ALA A 171 6.20 26.60 6.24
N PHE A 172 6.71 25.65 5.46
CA PHE A 172 8.02 25.77 4.80
C PHE A 172 8.09 26.99 3.86
N GLY A 173 7.04 27.27 3.09
CA GLY A 173 6.94 28.46 2.26
C GLY A 173 7.00 29.76 3.07
N TRP A 174 6.41 29.79 4.28
CA TRP A 174 6.57 30.91 5.20
C TRP A 174 8.00 31.06 5.72
N ASP A 175 8.70 29.95 6.00
CA ASP A 175 10.10 29.96 6.43
C ASP A 175 11.01 30.56 5.34
N LEU A 176 10.84 30.11 4.09
CA LEU A 176 11.55 30.66 2.93
C LEU A 176 11.27 32.15 2.71
N ALA A 177 10.07 32.62 3.09
CA ALA A 177 9.68 34.02 3.00
C ALA A 177 10.13 34.86 4.22
N GLY A 178 10.97 34.32 5.12
CA GLY A 178 11.46 35.01 6.31
C GLY A 178 10.45 35.08 7.47
N GLN A 179 9.27 34.48 7.32
CA GLN A 179 8.21 34.46 8.32
C GLN A 179 8.41 33.28 9.31
N HIS A 180 9.60 33.14 9.89
CA HIS A 180 10.02 31.98 10.69
C HIS A 180 9.10 31.66 11.87
N ARG A 181 8.63 32.69 12.59
CA ARG A 181 7.66 32.50 13.69
C ARG A 181 6.34 31.90 13.18
N ARG A 182 5.87 32.37 12.02
CA ARG A 182 4.64 31.87 11.39
C ARG A 182 4.81 30.42 10.91
N ALA A 183 5.97 30.11 10.32
CA ALA A 183 6.35 28.74 9.94
C ALA A 183 6.31 27.78 11.14
N ILE A 184 6.99 28.13 12.23
CA ILE A 184 6.99 27.36 13.48
C ILE A 184 5.58 27.15 14.02
N ASN A 185 4.74 28.20 14.01
CA ASN A 185 3.34 28.07 14.44
C ASN A 185 2.56 27.09 13.55
N GLY A 186 2.76 27.13 12.23
CA GLY A 186 2.13 26.21 11.29
C GLY A 186 2.53 24.75 11.52
N TRP A 187 3.83 24.49 11.72
CA TRP A 187 4.32 23.14 12.03
C TRP A 187 3.86 22.64 13.40
N LEU A 188 3.79 23.50 14.41
CA LEU A 188 3.24 23.13 15.72
C LEU A 188 1.75 22.79 15.63
N ALA A 189 0.97 23.54 14.84
CA ALA A 189 -0.43 23.22 14.60
C ALA A 189 -0.60 21.89 13.85
N LEU A 190 0.26 21.61 12.86
CA LEU A 190 0.29 20.31 12.20
C LEU A 190 0.61 19.19 13.20
N LEU A 191 1.62 19.37 14.05
CA LEU A 191 2.03 18.38 15.05
C LEU A 191 0.93 18.11 16.08
N ALA A 192 0.14 19.12 16.46
CA ALA A 192 -0.98 18.97 17.39
C ALA A 192 -2.10 18.05 16.84
N ASP A 193 -2.30 18.06 15.52
CA ASP A 193 -3.27 17.18 14.85
C ASP A 193 -2.65 15.84 14.41
N THR A 194 -1.34 15.66 14.63
CA THR A 194 -0.60 14.47 14.19
C THR A 194 -0.63 13.39 15.27
N PRO A 195 -1.00 12.14 14.95
CA PRO A 195 -0.91 11.03 15.90
C PRO A 195 0.50 10.91 16.51
N PRO A 196 0.65 10.64 17.83
CA PRO A 196 1.96 10.57 18.47
C PRO A 196 2.93 9.55 17.86
N ASP A 197 2.39 8.48 17.26
CA ASP A 197 3.09 7.37 16.61
C ASP A 197 3.32 7.58 15.10
N ALA A 198 2.87 8.71 14.54
CA ALA A 198 3.08 9.02 13.13
C ALA A 198 4.60 9.08 12.82
N PRO A 199 5.09 8.31 11.81
CA PRO A 199 6.53 8.23 11.53
C PRO A 199 7.21 9.58 11.27
N TYR A 200 6.48 10.56 10.75
CA TYR A 200 6.98 11.90 10.41
C TYR A 200 6.92 12.92 11.57
N ALA A 201 6.30 12.58 12.72
CA ALA A 201 6.18 13.51 13.83
C ALA A 201 7.56 13.92 14.40
N GLY A 202 8.52 12.99 14.39
CA GLY A 202 9.91 13.26 14.78
C GLY A 202 10.58 14.32 13.90
N ASP A 203 10.39 14.20 12.59
CA ASP A 203 10.98 15.11 11.61
C ASP A 203 10.42 16.53 11.74
N ILE A 204 9.12 16.68 11.96
CA ILE A 204 8.50 17.99 12.22
C ILE A 204 9.12 18.66 13.46
N ARG A 205 9.29 17.90 14.55
CA ARG A 205 9.95 18.43 15.77
C ARG A 205 11.39 18.87 15.49
N ALA A 206 12.14 18.09 14.70
CA ALA A 206 13.50 18.42 14.32
C ALA A 206 13.56 19.71 13.50
N VAL A 207 12.65 19.88 12.53
CA VAL A 207 12.54 21.11 11.71
C VAL A 207 12.22 22.33 12.57
N ILE A 208 11.26 22.22 13.49
CA ILE A 208 10.90 23.29 14.43
C ILE A 208 12.12 23.72 15.26
N ARG A 209 12.89 22.75 15.80
CA ARG A 209 14.12 23.05 16.56
C ARG A 209 15.20 23.69 15.70
N ALA A 210 15.41 23.19 14.48
CA ALA A 210 16.43 23.72 13.58
C ALA A 210 16.13 25.18 13.20
N VAL A 211 14.90 25.49 12.80
CA VAL A 211 14.46 26.87 12.50
C VAL A 211 14.50 27.73 13.76
N GLY A 212 14.05 27.19 14.89
CA GLY A 212 14.11 27.88 16.18
C GLY A 212 15.54 28.28 16.57
N ALA A 213 16.49 27.37 16.45
CA ALA A 213 17.90 27.63 16.74
C ALA A 213 18.51 28.65 15.78
N ARG A 214 18.30 28.50 14.46
CA ARG A 214 18.83 29.42 13.43
C ARG A 214 18.36 30.87 13.61
N HIS A 215 17.14 31.06 14.11
CA HIS A 215 16.52 32.38 14.24
C HIS A 215 16.30 32.82 15.70
N HIS A 216 16.95 32.16 16.65
CA HIS A 216 16.87 32.46 18.09
C HIS A 216 15.43 32.49 18.65
N ILE A 217 14.55 31.61 18.16
CA ILE A 217 13.18 31.44 18.62
C ILE A 217 13.13 30.27 19.60
N LYS A 218 12.69 30.53 20.84
CA LYS A 218 12.52 29.49 21.87
C LYS A 218 11.33 28.59 21.52
N VAL A 219 11.57 27.29 21.32
CA VAL A 219 10.54 26.32 20.89
C VAL A 219 10.28 25.18 21.87
N GLU A 220 11.21 24.85 22.77
CA GLU A 220 11.10 23.64 23.61
C GLU A 220 9.84 23.62 24.50
N LYS A 221 9.52 24.74 25.15
CA LYS A 221 8.28 24.83 25.96
C LYS A 221 7.04 24.53 25.11
N ARG A 222 6.98 25.06 23.89
CA ARG A 222 5.84 24.92 22.97
C ARG A 222 5.74 23.50 22.40
N LEU A 223 6.88 22.85 22.17
CA LEU A 223 6.94 21.45 21.76
C LEU A 223 6.45 20.51 22.88
N ALA A 224 6.81 20.80 24.13
CA ALA A 224 6.31 20.06 25.29
C ALA A 224 4.80 20.22 25.49
N GLU A 225 4.25 21.42 25.27
CA GLU A 225 2.81 21.68 25.31
C GLU A 225 2.04 20.87 24.26
N VAL A 226 2.57 20.70 23.05
CA VAL A 226 1.95 19.88 21.99
C VAL A 226 2.00 18.38 22.30
N GLN A 227 3.00 17.92 23.05
CA GLN A 227 3.12 16.52 23.46
C GLN A 227 2.14 16.13 24.57
N PHE A 228 1.74 17.08 25.41
CA PHE A 228 0.84 16.86 26.53
C PHE A 228 -0.61 17.12 26.12
N VAL A 229 -1.34 16.06 25.78
CA VAL A 229 -2.81 16.11 25.65
C VAL A 229 -3.41 15.72 27.01
N PRO A 230 -4.04 16.64 27.77
CA PRO A 230 -4.62 16.30 29.06
C PRO A 230 -5.75 15.26 28.87
N PRO A 231 -5.90 14.28 29.79
CA PRO A 231 -7.00 13.33 29.73
C PRO A 231 -8.32 14.07 29.89
N GLY A 232 -9.05 14.26 28.78
CA GLY A 232 -10.33 14.97 28.75
C GLY A 232 -10.51 15.95 27.59
N SER A 233 -9.47 16.27 26.81
CA SER A 233 -9.68 16.99 25.55
C SER A 233 -10.28 16.01 24.54
N LYS A 234 -11.43 16.37 23.95
CA LYS A 234 -12.03 15.67 22.83
C LYS A 234 -11.15 15.88 21.59
N ALA A 235 -9.97 15.25 21.54
CA ALA A 235 -9.27 15.05 20.28
C ALA A 235 -10.19 14.17 19.42
N ALA A 236 -10.70 14.76 18.35
CA ALA A 236 -11.75 14.21 17.53
C ALA A 236 -11.40 12.79 17.09
N SER A 237 -12.16 11.82 17.59
CA SER A 237 -12.23 10.47 17.06
C SER A 237 -13.00 10.51 15.75
N THR A 238 -12.33 10.85 14.66
CA THR A 238 -12.86 10.60 13.31
C THR A 238 -12.13 9.41 12.72
N LYS A 239 -12.84 8.28 12.72
CA LYS A 239 -12.57 7.09 11.91
C LYS A 239 -12.23 7.52 10.48
N SER A 240 -10.96 7.45 10.09
CA SER A 240 -10.58 7.50 8.67
C SER A 240 -10.48 6.08 8.15
N ALA A 241 -11.55 5.64 7.50
CA ALA A 241 -11.54 4.47 6.66
C ALA A 241 -10.99 4.88 5.29
N SER A 242 -9.76 4.47 4.98
CA SER A 242 -9.28 4.32 3.61
C SER A 242 -8.13 3.34 3.62
N GLY A 243 -8.39 2.15 3.07
CA GLY A 243 -7.37 1.16 2.77
C GLY A 243 -6.32 1.69 1.78
N GLY A 244 -5.09 1.22 1.96
CA GLY A 244 -3.92 1.62 1.20
C GLY A 244 -2.69 1.61 2.10
N LYS A 245 -2.15 0.42 2.39
CA LYS A 245 -0.89 0.26 3.12
C LYS A 245 0.25 0.74 2.21
N THR A 246 0.67 1.98 2.39
CA THR A 246 1.98 2.47 1.94
C THR A 246 2.66 3.19 3.09
N PRO A 247 3.99 3.06 3.24
CA PRO A 247 4.69 3.59 4.39
C PRO A 247 4.52 5.11 4.46
N ALA A 248 4.10 5.59 5.62
CA ALA A 248 3.89 7.01 5.89
C ALA A 248 5.22 7.76 5.77
N THR A 249 5.38 8.53 4.69
CA THR A 249 6.56 9.37 4.47
C THR A 249 6.11 10.82 4.35
N LEU A 250 6.39 11.61 5.39
CA LEU A 250 6.45 13.07 5.31
C LEU A 250 7.79 13.62 5.86
N PRO A 251 8.82 13.69 4.99
CA PRO A 251 9.90 14.65 5.14
C PRO A 251 9.96 15.59 3.93
N GLY A 252 10.06 16.89 4.20
CA GLY A 252 10.51 17.87 3.20
C GLY A 252 12.01 17.82 2.92
N PRO A 253 12.61 18.79 2.19
CA PRO A 253 13.92 18.67 1.54
C PRO A 253 15.15 18.37 2.42
N ALA A 254 15.00 18.10 3.72
CA ALA A 254 16.08 17.75 4.64
C ALA A 254 16.23 16.24 4.89
N GLY A 255 15.25 15.39 4.52
CA GLY A 255 15.31 13.94 4.80
C GLY A 255 16.53 13.24 4.19
N ASP A 256 16.92 13.67 2.99
CA ASP A 256 18.10 13.16 2.28
C ASP A 256 19.31 14.12 2.35
N LEU A 257 19.07 15.44 2.52
CA LEU A 257 20.16 16.43 2.59
C LEU A 257 20.83 16.51 3.98
N MET A 258 20.16 16.13 5.08
CA MET A 258 20.78 16.09 6.41
C MET A 258 21.48 14.75 6.71
N ARG A 259 21.10 13.67 6.03
CA ARG A 259 21.80 12.37 6.12
C ARG A 259 23.16 12.39 5.42
N ALA A 260 23.38 13.36 4.52
CA ALA A 260 24.63 13.58 3.81
C ALA A 260 25.64 14.49 4.57
N VAL A 261 25.32 14.98 5.77
CA VAL A 261 26.25 15.81 6.59
C VAL A 261 26.82 15.05 7.80
N GLU A 262 26.44 13.78 8.03
CA GLU A 262 27.16 12.89 8.95
C GLU A 262 28.43 12.31 8.29
N GLY A 263 29.29 13.21 7.83
CA GLY A 263 30.66 12.96 7.39
C GLY A 263 31.69 13.51 8.40
N VAL A 264 31.40 13.46 9.71
CA VAL A 264 32.34 13.88 10.76
C VAL A 264 32.59 12.72 11.72
N PRO A 265 33.83 12.18 11.80
CA PRO A 265 34.15 11.14 12.77
C PRO A 265 33.99 11.69 14.20
N ARG A 266 33.25 10.94 15.04
CA ARG A 266 33.07 11.28 16.47
C ARG A 266 34.42 11.19 17.19
N PRO A 267 34.70 12.08 18.16
CA PRO A 267 35.96 12.04 18.90
C PRO A 267 36.06 10.76 19.74
N VAL A 268 37.25 10.17 19.73
CA VAL A 268 37.65 9.04 20.56
C VAL A 268 37.36 9.37 22.02
N ARG A 269 36.45 8.60 22.65
CA ARG A 269 36.34 8.59 24.11
C ARG A 269 37.28 7.54 24.65
N SER A 270 38.37 8.01 25.24
CA SER A 270 39.16 7.24 26.19
C SER A 270 38.25 6.80 27.34
N GLY A 271 38.33 5.52 27.67
CA GLY A 271 37.61 4.90 28.78
C GLY A 271 38.35 3.64 29.19
N ALA A 272 39.34 3.82 30.05
CA ALA A 272 39.97 2.72 30.77
C ALA A 272 38.94 1.93 31.58
N PRO A 273 39.18 0.63 31.83
CA PRO A 273 38.82 0.01 33.10
C PRO A 273 40.06 -0.12 33.99
N LYS A 274 39.92 0.36 35.23
CA LYS A 274 40.72 -0.05 36.38
C LYS A 274 40.27 -1.45 36.85
N GLY A 275 41.22 -2.26 37.31
CA GLY A 275 41.04 -3.45 38.16
C GLY A 275 40.88 -4.74 37.35
N GLU A 276 41.68 -5.79 37.52
CA GLU A 276 42.59 -6.21 38.60
C GLU A 276 43.92 -6.73 38.05
#